data_AF-X1S8C8-F1
#
_entry.id   AF-X1S8C8-F1
#
_cell.length_a   1.000
_cell.length_b   1.000
_cell.length_c   1.000
_cell.angle_alpha   90.00
_cell.angle_beta   90.00
_cell.angle_gamma   90.00
#
_symmetry.space_group_name_H-M   'P 1'
#
loop_
_entity.id
_entity.type
_entity.pdbx_description
1 polymer ?
#
loop_
_entity_poly.entity_id
_entity_poly.type
_entity_poly.pdbx_seq_one_letter_code
_entity_poly.pdbx_strand_id
1 'polypeptide(L)'
;METSLPDTEQLCNAFGIAGASTAVPATMKWQYMGGPAIMSKYNAWTGWIAQLATVAALLAEKGFTGDTTILDGEFGYWKIVGSPFFKVDSLLKGLGEAWHIGEVRFKLYPTCYIYHAAIEGISNLIKEHGIKPEDVEEIVVKG
;
A
#
# COMPACT_ATOMS: atom_id res chain seq x y z
N MET A 1 -30.04 -6.81 -5.76
CA MET A 1 -29.84 -5.44 -6.28
C MET A 1 -28.70 -5.51 -7.25
N GLU A 2 -29.00 -5.38 -8.54
CA GLU A 2 -27.99 -5.32 -9.60
C GLU A 2 -27.44 -3.90 -9.57
N THR A 3 -26.29 -3.69 -8.92
CA THR A 3 -25.62 -2.39 -8.92
C THR A 3 -24.98 -2.22 -10.30
N SER A 4 -25.55 -1.33 -11.12
CA SER A 4 -24.88 -0.88 -12.34
C SER A 4 -23.52 -0.29 -11.98
N LEU A 5 -22.50 -0.55 -12.80
CA LEU A 5 -21.18 0.04 -12.61
C LEU A 5 -21.30 1.57 -12.58
N PRO A 6 -20.52 2.28 -11.74
CA PRO A 6 -20.52 3.73 -11.71
C PRO A 6 -20.09 4.28 -13.08
N ASP A 7 -20.72 5.37 -13.50
CA ASP A 7 -20.25 6.09 -14.68
C ASP A 7 -18.93 6.83 -14.41
N THR A 8 -18.33 7.38 -15.46
CA THR A 8 -17.03 8.06 -15.37
C THR A 8 -17.07 9.28 -14.46
N GLU A 9 -18.16 10.05 -14.49
CA GLU A 9 -18.29 11.25 -13.68
C GLU A 9 -18.39 10.90 -12.19
N GLN A 10 -19.18 9.88 -11.84
CA GLN A 10 -19.28 9.36 -10.49
C GLN A 10 -17.92 8.86 -9.98
N LEU A 11 -17.15 8.14 -10.81
CA LEU A 11 -15.83 7.65 -10.44
C LEU A 11 -14.83 8.81 -10.22
N CYS A 12 -14.83 9.82 -11.09
CA CYS A 12 -14.00 11.01 -10.94
C CYS A 12 -14.34 11.80 -9.67
N ASN A 13 -15.64 11.97 -9.35
CA ASN A 13 -16.07 12.57 -8.09
C ASN A 13 -15.59 11.76 -6.88
N ALA A 14 -15.69 10.43 -6.92
CA ALA A 14 -15.19 9.56 -5.86
C ALA A 14 -13.67 9.74 -5.64
N PHE A 15 -12.88 9.82 -6.71
CA PHE A 15 -11.45 10.14 -6.61
C PHE A 15 -11.22 11.52 -6.01
N GLY A 16 -11.97 12.54 -6.43
CA GLY A 16 -11.90 13.89 -5.87
C GLY A 16 -12.13 13.93 -4.36
N ILE A 17 -13.20 13.28 -3.90
CA ILE A 17 -13.55 13.20 -2.48
C ILE A 17 -12.48 12.45 -1.69
N ALA A 18 -12.03 11.30 -2.19
CA ALA A 18 -11.01 10.48 -1.53
C ALA A 18 -9.65 11.22 -1.46
N GLY A 19 -9.24 11.83 -2.57
CA GLY A 19 -7.98 12.58 -2.69
C GLY A 19 -7.94 13.77 -1.73
N ALA A 20 -9.01 14.58 -1.69
CA ALA A 20 -9.13 15.72 -0.79
C ALA A 20 -9.17 15.31 0.71
N SER A 21 -9.61 14.08 0.99
CA SER A 21 -9.78 13.58 2.36
C SER A 21 -8.64 12.66 2.81
N THR A 22 -7.64 12.40 1.96
CA THR A 22 -6.57 11.45 2.28
C THR A 22 -5.69 11.99 3.42
N ALA A 23 -5.39 11.13 4.38
CA ALA A 23 -4.47 11.48 5.47
C ALA A 23 -3.06 11.77 4.96
N VAL A 24 -2.35 12.66 5.66
CA VAL A 24 -0.95 12.99 5.37
C VAL A 24 -0.10 11.70 5.37
N PRO A 25 0.78 11.49 4.35
CA PRO A 25 1.65 10.32 4.30
C PRO A 25 2.63 10.28 5.48
N ALA A 26 2.27 9.54 6.54
CA ALA A 26 3.09 9.43 7.75
C ALA A 26 4.01 8.19 7.76
N THR A 27 4.04 7.42 6.66
CA THR A 27 4.80 6.16 6.57
C THR A 27 6.30 6.36 6.79
N MET A 28 6.85 7.48 6.30
CA MET A 28 8.26 7.81 6.51
C MET A 28 8.61 7.95 7.99
N LYS A 29 7.78 8.67 8.77
CA LYS A 29 8.05 8.83 10.21
C LYS A 29 8.16 7.48 10.91
N TRP A 30 7.27 6.54 10.59
CA TRP A 30 7.30 5.18 11.11
C TRP A 30 8.55 4.40 10.71
N GLN A 31 9.03 4.51 9.47
CA GLN A 31 10.25 3.82 9.04
C GLN A 31 11.49 4.24 9.85
N TYR A 32 11.52 5.50 10.31
CA TYR A 32 12.59 6.03 11.15
C TYR A 32 12.28 5.99 12.65
N MET A 33 11.23 5.28 13.07
CA MET A 33 11.03 5.01 14.49
C MET A 33 12.04 3.98 14.94
N GLY A 34 12.97 4.37 15.82
CA GLY A 34 13.92 3.44 16.48
C GLY A 34 13.29 2.57 17.58
N GLY A 35 11.99 2.30 17.51
CA GLY A 35 11.21 1.60 18.53
C GLY A 35 10.40 0.44 17.96
N PRO A 36 9.67 -0.29 18.81
CA PRO A 36 8.83 -1.41 18.36
C PRO A 36 7.77 -0.94 17.36
N ALA A 37 7.29 -1.85 16.52
CA ALA A 37 6.23 -1.55 15.57
C ALA A 37 4.97 -1.06 16.31
N ILE A 38 4.48 0.12 15.91
CA ILE A 38 3.27 0.71 16.48
C ILE A 38 2.01 0.10 15.88
N MET A 39 0.93 0.08 16.67
CA MET A 39 -0.38 -0.44 16.25
C MET A 39 -0.99 0.35 15.08
N SER A 40 -0.73 1.65 14.99
CA SER A 40 -1.31 2.50 13.93
C SER A 40 -0.86 2.09 12.53
N LYS A 41 0.30 1.45 12.37
CA LYS A 41 0.73 0.85 11.10
C LYS A 41 -0.35 -0.05 10.48
N TYR A 42 -1.03 -0.84 11.31
CA TYR A 42 -1.93 -1.89 10.87
C TYR A 42 -3.40 -1.43 10.77
N ASN A 43 -3.79 -0.35 11.45
CA ASN A 43 -5.16 0.16 11.40
C ASN A 43 -5.28 1.48 10.62
N ALA A 44 -4.33 2.41 10.78
CA ALA A 44 -4.40 3.79 10.32
C ALA A 44 -4.20 3.91 8.81
N TRP A 45 -3.44 3.01 8.22
CA TRP A 45 -3.10 3.10 6.80
C TRP A 45 -3.84 2.12 5.91
N THR A 46 -4.42 1.05 6.47
CA THR A 46 -5.19 0.08 5.68
C THR A 46 -6.67 0.19 5.99
N GLY A 47 -7.05 0.02 7.26
CA GLY A 47 -8.45 0.07 7.69
C GLY A 47 -9.09 1.43 7.45
N TRP A 48 -8.47 2.51 7.95
CA TRP A 48 -9.01 3.86 7.78
C TRP A 48 -9.02 4.32 6.32
N ILE A 49 -8.02 3.95 5.52
CA ILE A 49 -8.01 4.26 4.08
C ILE A 49 -9.12 3.50 3.35
N ALA A 50 -9.34 2.21 3.66
CA ALA A 50 -10.43 1.43 3.09
C ALA A 50 -11.81 2.01 3.46
N GLN A 51 -11.99 2.41 4.73
CA GLN A 51 -13.21 3.09 5.19
C GLN A 51 -13.42 4.40 4.43
N LEU A 52 -12.37 5.23 4.32
CA LEU A 52 -12.45 6.50 3.61
C LEU A 52 -12.84 6.31 2.14
N ALA A 53 -12.17 5.40 1.43
CA ALA A 53 -12.47 5.13 0.02
C ALA A 53 -13.91 4.61 -0.18
N THR A 54 -14.38 3.74 0.73
CA THR A 54 -15.75 3.25 0.72
C THR A 54 -16.75 4.40 0.90
N VAL A 55 -16.51 5.27 1.88
CA VAL A 55 -17.36 6.45 2.12
C VAL A 55 -17.34 7.39 0.93
N ALA A 56 -16.17 7.66 0.32
CA ALA A 56 -16.05 8.52 -0.85
C ALA A 56 -16.84 8.00 -2.06
N ALA A 57 -16.76 6.69 -2.33
CA ALA A 57 -17.52 6.06 -3.41
C ALA A 57 -19.04 6.15 -3.17
N LEU A 58 -19.49 5.88 -1.93
CA LEU A 58 -20.90 5.99 -1.56
C LEU A 58 -21.41 7.45 -1.62
N LEU A 59 -20.58 8.42 -1.21
CA LEU A 59 -20.93 9.84 -1.30
C LEU A 59 -21.11 10.25 -2.77
N ALA A 60 -20.18 9.87 -3.65
CA ALA A 60 -20.30 10.13 -5.08
C ALA A 60 -21.55 9.47 -5.68
N GLU A 61 -21.88 8.23 -5.28
CA GLU A 61 -23.13 7.55 -5.68
C GLU A 61 -24.39 8.31 -5.27
N LYS A 62 -24.34 9.06 -4.16
CA LYS A 62 -25.44 9.92 -3.69
C LYS A 62 -25.40 11.35 -4.24
N GLY A 63 -24.54 11.62 -5.22
CA GLY A 63 -24.45 12.92 -5.89
C GLY A 63 -23.60 13.96 -5.15
N PHE A 64 -22.80 13.56 -4.15
CA PHE A 64 -21.79 14.44 -3.58
C PHE A 64 -20.67 14.65 -4.60
N THR A 65 -20.21 15.88 -4.76
CA THR A 65 -19.21 16.24 -5.76
C THR A 65 -17.81 16.33 -5.17
N GLY A 66 -16.81 15.95 -5.98
CA GLY A 66 -15.39 16.13 -5.71
C GLY A 66 -14.72 16.82 -6.90
N ASP A 67 -13.46 17.23 -6.73
CA ASP A 67 -12.66 17.68 -7.88
C ASP A 67 -12.41 16.52 -8.84
N THR A 68 -13.07 16.53 -9.99
CA THR A 68 -12.98 15.49 -11.01
C THR A 68 -11.61 15.42 -11.70
N THR A 69 -10.75 16.39 -11.43
CA THR A 69 -9.38 16.53 -11.95
C THR A 69 -8.32 16.42 -10.86
N ILE A 70 -8.66 15.90 -9.67
CA ILE A 70 -7.76 15.85 -8.50
C ILE A 70 -6.39 15.20 -8.79
N LEU A 71 -6.27 14.32 -9.78
CA LEU A 71 -5.02 13.66 -10.15
C LEU A 71 -4.14 14.49 -11.09
N ASP A 72 -4.72 15.52 -11.73
CA ASP A 72 -4.16 16.24 -12.87
C ASP A 72 -3.65 17.64 -12.49
N GLY A 73 -2.92 18.26 -13.44
CA GLY A 73 -2.58 19.69 -13.38
C GLY A 73 -1.48 20.07 -12.41
N GLU A 74 -1.33 21.39 -12.21
CA GLU A 74 -0.25 21.96 -11.39
C GLU A 74 -0.37 21.61 -9.91
N PHE A 75 -1.58 21.36 -9.41
CA PHE A 75 -1.86 21.01 -8.03
C PHE A 75 -2.37 19.57 -7.87
N GLY A 76 -2.05 18.70 -8.84
CA GLY A 76 -2.46 17.30 -8.81
C GLY A 76 -2.02 16.58 -7.53
N TYR A 77 -2.81 15.59 -7.13
CA TYR A 77 -2.70 14.85 -5.87
C TYR A 77 -1.28 14.44 -5.52
N TRP A 78 -0.51 13.96 -6.50
CA TRP A 78 0.88 13.53 -6.32
C TRP A 78 1.77 14.63 -5.73
N LYS A 79 1.56 15.90 -6.08
CA LYS A 79 2.28 17.04 -5.48
C LYS A 79 1.76 17.35 -4.08
N ILE A 80 0.45 17.27 -3.87
CA ILE A 80 -0.18 17.50 -2.56
C ILE A 80 0.42 16.54 -1.52
N VAL A 81 0.61 15.27 -1.89
CA VAL A 81 1.22 14.26 -1.02
C VAL A 81 2.77 14.29 -1.00
N GLY A 82 3.38 15.28 -1.63
CA GLY A 82 4.83 15.51 -1.59
C GLY A 82 5.65 14.59 -2.49
N SER A 83 5.06 13.97 -3.51
CA SER A 83 5.82 13.19 -4.49
C SER A 83 6.67 14.13 -5.37
N PRO A 84 7.98 13.87 -5.53
CA PRO A 84 8.84 14.68 -6.38
C PRO A 84 8.65 14.41 -7.88
N PHE A 85 7.94 13.35 -8.24
CA PHE A 85 7.65 12.98 -9.63
C PHE A 85 6.29 12.32 -9.76
N PHE A 86 5.72 12.42 -10.96
CA PHE A 86 4.55 11.67 -11.37
C PHE A 86 4.76 11.18 -12.80
N LYS A 87 4.69 9.86 -12.99
CA LYS A 87 4.89 9.20 -14.28
C LYS A 87 3.57 8.60 -14.73
N VAL A 88 2.74 9.41 -15.37
CA VAL A 88 1.40 9.00 -15.84
C VAL A 88 1.48 7.77 -16.75
N ASP A 89 2.49 7.70 -17.62
CA ASP A 89 2.69 6.54 -18.49
C ASP A 89 2.88 5.25 -17.71
N SER A 90 3.52 5.30 -16.53
CA SER A 90 3.66 4.13 -15.67
C SER A 90 2.35 3.73 -14.98
N LEU A 91 1.47 4.70 -14.69
CA LEU A 91 0.16 4.45 -14.11
C LEU A 91 -0.80 3.80 -15.12
N LEU A 92 -0.75 4.24 -16.38
CA LEU A 92 -1.68 3.80 -17.43
C LEU A 92 -1.19 2.59 -18.23
N LYS A 93 0.10 2.26 -18.14
CA LYS A 93 0.69 1.14 -18.90
C LYS A 93 -0.02 -0.17 -18.59
N GLY A 94 -0.63 -0.77 -19.63
CA GLY A 94 -1.30 -2.06 -19.53
C GLY A 94 -2.66 -2.01 -18.82
N LEU A 95 -3.23 -0.83 -18.59
CA LEU A 95 -4.56 -0.71 -17.99
C LEU A 95 -5.61 -1.41 -18.86
N GLY A 96 -6.35 -2.35 -18.28
CA GLY A 96 -7.34 -3.17 -18.98
C GLY A 96 -6.78 -4.40 -19.71
N GLU A 97 -5.45 -4.51 -19.85
CA GLU A 97 -4.77 -5.61 -20.54
C GLU A 97 -3.95 -6.49 -19.58
N ALA A 98 -3.34 -5.88 -18.57
CA ALA A 98 -2.48 -6.54 -17.59
C ALA A 98 -3.10 -6.47 -16.19
N TRP A 99 -3.14 -7.62 -15.51
CA TRP A 99 -3.69 -7.77 -14.16
C TRP A 99 -2.59 -8.23 -13.19
N HIS A 100 -2.15 -7.33 -12.31
CA HIS A 100 -1.08 -7.63 -11.33
C HIS A 100 -1.56 -8.44 -10.12
N ILE A 101 -2.86 -8.75 -10.01
CA ILE A 101 -3.39 -9.53 -8.87
C ILE A 101 -2.75 -10.92 -8.78
N GLY A 102 -2.30 -11.49 -9.91
CA GLY A 102 -1.56 -12.77 -9.93
C GLY A 102 -0.11 -12.67 -9.47
N GLU A 103 0.44 -11.47 -9.34
CA GLU A 103 1.83 -11.23 -8.93
C GLU A 103 1.96 -10.98 -7.42
N VAL A 104 0.83 -10.91 -6.70
CA VAL A 104 0.84 -10.74 -5.24
C VAL A 104 1.42 -11.97 -4.56
N ARG A 105 2.14 -11.74 -3.46
CA ARG A 105 2.81 -12.81 -2.70
C ARG A 105 2.13 -13.03 -1.37
N PHE A 106 1.88 -14.29 -1.04
CA PHE A 106 1.48 -14.67 0.30
C PHE A 106 2.69 -14.67 1.24
N LYS A 107 2.50 -14.16 2.46
CA LYS A 107 3.55 -14.18 3.47
C LYS A 107 3.65 -15.57 4.08
N LEU A 108 4.86 -16.14 4.04
CA LEU A 108 5.18 -17.38 4.76
C LEU A 108 5.30 -17.14 6.26
N TYR A 109 5.81 -15.96 6.64
CA TYR A 109 6.07 -15.58 8.02
C TYR A 109 5.35 -14.28 8.41
N PRO A 110 4.83 -14.16 9.65
CA PRO A 110 4.11 -12.98 10.14
C PRO A 110 5.06 -11.81 10.49
N THR A 111 6.05 -11.56 9.65
CA THR A 111 7.10 -10.54 9.83
C THR A 111 7.12 -9.55 8.66
N CYS A 112 8.00 -8.55 8.74
CA CYS A 112 8.30 -7.71 7.57
C CYS A 112 8.88 -8.57 6.45
N TYR A 113 8.46 -8.34 5.20
CA TYR A 113 8.84 -9.20 4.06
C TYR A 113 10.36 -9.25 3.85
N ILE A 114 11.08 -8.18 4.23
CA ILE A 114 12.55 -8.10 4.15
C ILE A 114 13.26 -9.23 4.93
N TYR A 115 12.63 -9.78 5.98
CA TYR A 115 13.23 -10.87 6.77
C TYR A 115 13.00 -12.26 6.19
N HIS A 116 12.10 -12.42 5.21
CA HIS A 116 11.68 -13.75 4.75
C HIS A 116 12.85 -14.52 4.13
N ALA A 117 13.69 -13.87 3.33
CA ALA A 117 14.86 -14.50 2.73
C ALA A 117 15.87 -14.98 3.79
N ALA A 118 16.11 -14.19 4.84
CA ALA A 118 17.01 -14.56 5.92
C ALA A 118 16.45 -15.74 6.75
N ILE A 119 15.15 -15.72 7.05
CA ILE A 119 14.48 -16.82 7.78
C ILE A 119 14.56 -18.12 6.98
N GLU A 120 14.27 -18.08 5.67
CA GLU A 120 14.38 -19.26 4.80
C GLU A 120 15.82 -19.79 4.75
N GLY A 121 16.81 -18.89 4.55
CA GLY A 121 18.22 -19.26 4.50
C GLY A 121 18.69 -19.97 5.77
N ILE A 122 18.40 -19.40 6.94
CA ILE A 122 18.75 -19.99 8.23
C ILE A 122 18.00 -21.31 8.44
N SER A 123 16.71 -21.37 8.10
CA SER A 123 15.91 -22.59 8.24
C SER A 123 16.47 -23.75 7.42
N ASN A 124 16.98 -23.47 6.21
CA ASN A 124 17.60 -24.48 5.36
C ASN A 124 18.93 -24.97 5.94
N LEU A 125 19.79 -24.07 6.43
CA LEU A 125 21.05 -24.44 7.08
C LEU A 125 20.83 -25.33 8.31
N ILE A 126 19.84 -24.99 9.14
CA ILE A 126 19.48 -25.81 10.31
C ILE A 126 19.02 -27.20 9.88
N LYS A 127 18.16 -27.30 8.85
CA LYS A 127 17.67 -28.59 8.35
C LYS A 127 18.79 -29.46 7.77
N GLU A 128 19.72 -28.85 7.05
CA GLU A 128 20.81 -29.56 6.37
C GLU A 128 21.90 -30.02 7.34
N HIS A 129 22.25 -29.19 8.32
CA HIS A 129 23.42 -29.42 9.17
C HIS A 129 23.09 -29.76 10.62
N GLY A 130 21.81 -29.71 11.03
CA GLY A 130 21.40 -29.99 12.40
C GLY A 130 21.93 -28.97 13.43
N ILE A 131 22.23 -27.75 12.98
CA ILE A 131 22.76 -26.67 13.80
C ILE A 131 21.79 -26.37 14.95
N LYS A 132 22.29 -26.38 16.18
CA LYS A 132 21.53 -25.99 17.36
C LYS A 132 21.85 -24.55 17.75
N PRO A 133 20.96 -23.85 18.46
CA PRO A 133 21.23 -22.48 18.92
C PRO A 133 22.55 -22.33 19.68
N GLU A 134 22.92 -23.33 20.49
CA GLU A 134 24.18 -23.37 21.23
C GLU A 134 25.45 -23.48 20.37
N ASP A 135 25.32 -23.89 19.10
CA ASP A 135 26.45 -24.02 18.16
C ASP A 135 26.79 -22.70 17.45
N VAL A 136 25.95 -21.67 17.61
CA VAL A 136 26.03 -20.43 16.82
C VAL A 136 26.60 -19.28 17.65
N GLU A 137 27.82 -18.86 17.31
CA GLU A 137 28.46 -17.68 17.91
C GLU A 137 27.92 -16.36 17.34
N GLU A 138 27.74 -16.29 16.01
CA GLU A 138 27.30 -15.08 15.32
C GLU A 138 26.47 -15.40 14.07
N ILE A 139 25.50 -14.55 13.75
CA ILE A 139 24.76 -14.57 12.48
C ILE A 139 24.93 -13.21 11.78
N VAL A 140 25.52 -13.22 10.60
CA VAL A 140 25.69 -12.03 9.76
C VAL A 140 24.77 -12.12 8.54
N VAL A 141 23.75 -11.25 8.49
CA VAL A 141 22.85 -11.12 7.34
C VAL A 141 23.29 -9.93 6.49
N LYS A 142 23.64 -10.18 5.22
CA LYS A 142 23.99 -9.13 4.25
C LYS A 142 22.95 -9.10 3.14
N GLY A 143 22.59 -7.90 2.71
CA GLY A 143 21.71 -7.62 1.59
C GLY A 143 22.27 -6.49 0.75
#